data_AF-D5VL51-F1
#
_entry.id   AF-D5VL51-F1
#
_cell.length_a   1.000
_cell.length_b   1.000
_cell.length_c   1.000
_cell.angle_alpha   90.00
_cell.angle_beta   90.00
_cell.angle_gamma   90.00
#
_symmetry.space_group_name_H-M   'P 1'
#
loop_
_entity.id
_entity.type
_entity.pdbx_description
1 polymer ?
#
loop_
_entity_poly.entity_id
_entity_poly.type
_entity_poly.pdbx_seq_one_letter_code
_entity_poly.pdbx_strand_id
1 'polypeptide(L)'
;MAGSAGAAHGVEGRRAGSGGWVGWILLTALAELFGILLGASWWVWADGLMPEPNGLFWQISMLLFKALSGVPEGIVLGLVQANLMSRRLPDLSIVRWTMATCVVAMVGWAAGSSFSIFATGQGGVGAFEPSVGETILMAAGFGLTVGALFGGVQTLALGGLGVKRWPWIAGNAVGWSLGLPAIYLAASGWALGPVWALAAIGGVVAGGVVGVSTAVAFAFMTREG
;
A
#
# COMPACT_ATOMS: atom_id res chain seq x y z
N MET A 1 46.35 16.45 32.91
CA MET A 1 45.56 16.56 31.66
C MET A 1 44.54 15.44 31.67
N ALA A 2 43.30 15.73 32.06
CA ALA A 2 42.19 14.79 32.06
C ALA A 2 40.93 15.57 31.69
N GLY A 3 40.14 15.04 30.76
CA GLY A 3 38.78 15.51 30.49
C GLY A 3 38.43 15.64 29.01
N SER A 4 37.89 14.57 28.40
CA SER A 4 36.97 14.67 27.25
C SER A 4 36.23 13.35 26.91
N ALA A 5 35.92 12.49 27.88
CA ALA A 5 35.22 11.22 27.63
C ALA A 5 33.72 11.22 28.02
N GLY A 6 33.04 12.38 27.95
CA GLY A 6 31.68 12.53 28.51
C GLY A 6 30.52 12.71 27.52
N ALA A 7 30.76 13.02 26.25
CA ALA A 7 29.70 13.56 25.38
C ALA A 7 29.09 12.57 24.37
N ALA A 8 29.70 11.41 24.13
CA ALA A 8 29.27 10.52 23.04
C ALA A 8 28.10 9.58 23.40
N HIS A 9 27.87 9.28 24.69
CA HIS A 9 26.80 8.34 25.11
C HIS A 9 25.41 8.99 25.27
N GLY A 10 25.25 10.30 25.03
CA GLY A 10 24.01 11.04 25.29
C GLY A 10 23.01 11.15 24.13
N VAL A 11 23.36 10.67 22.92
CA VAL A 11 22.55 10.88 21.70
C VAL A 11 21.85 9.59 21.23
N GLU A 12 22.40 8.42 21.52
CA GLU A 12 21.81 7.13 21.11
C GLU A 12 20.54 6.76 21.91
N GLY A 13 20.39 7.25 23.14
CA GLY A 13 19.24 6.94 24.00
C GLY A 13 17.93 7.66 23.67
N ARG A 14 17.90 8.62 22.74
CA ARG A 14 16.73 9.54 22.54
C ARG A 14 15.78 9.19 21.39
N ARG A 15 16.03 8.14 20.60
CA ARG A 15 15.22 7.85 19.39
C ARG A 15 14.38 6.56 19.42
N ALA A 16 14.39 5.83 20.53
CA ALA A 16 13.49 4.68 20.74
C ALA A 16 12.16 5.08 21.43
N GLY A 17 11.86 6.38 21.54
CA GLY A 17 10.59 6.90 22.06
C GLY A 17 9.45 6.82 21.05
N SER A 18 8.22 6.98 21.53
CA SER A 18 6.95 7.03 20.77
C SER A 18 7.02 7.81 19.44
N GLY A 19 7.86 8.83 19.33
CA GLY A 19 8.09 9.60 18.11
C GLY A 19 8.60 8.78 16.91
N GLY A 20 9.30 7.66 17.12
CA GLY A 20 9.75 6.80 16.02
C GLY A 20 8.59 6.09 15.30
N TRP A 21 7.55 5.69 16.05
CA TRP A 21 6.37 5.02 15.51
C TRP A 21 5.38 6.00 14.89
N VAL A 22 5.22 7.19 15.48
CA VAL A 22 4.46 8.28 14.84
C VAL A 22 5.09 8.66 13.51
N GLY A 23 6.42 8.77 13.45
CA GLY A 23 7.14 9.01 12.20
C GLY A 23 6.90 7.91 11.15
N TRP A 24 6.84 6.63 11.56
CA TRP A 24 6.48 5.54 10.67
C TRP A 24 5.09 5.73 10.08
N ILE A 25 4.08 5.94 10.93
CA ILE A 25 2.68 6.07 10.52
C ILE A 25 2.52 7.26 9.54
N LEU A 26 3.10 8.41 9.87
CA LEU A 26 3.01 9.61 9.04
C LEU A 26 3.71 9.43 7.69
N LEU A 27 4.88 8.80 7.66
CA LEU A 27 5.60 8.54 6.42
C LEU A 27 4.89 7.49 5.55
N THR A 28 4.28 6.46 6.15
CA THR A 28 3.43 5.52 5.41
C THR A 28 2.18 6.21 4.86
N ALA A 29 1.51 7.05 5.66
CA ALA A 29 0.37 7.84 5.19
C ALA A 29 0.73 8.75 4.02
N LEU A 30 1.88 9.41 4.08
CA LEU A 30 2.38 10.25 3.00
C LEU A 30 2.75 9.43 1.76
N ALA A 31 3.39 8.28 1.95
CA ALA A 31 3.76 7.38 0.86
C ALA A 31 2.53 6.88 0.10
N GLU A 32 1.50 6.46 0.82
CA GLU A 32 0.23 5.99 0.27
C GLU A 32 -0.55 7.11 -0.40
N LEU A 33 -0.58 8.32 0.19
CA LEU A 33 -1.14 9.50 -0.46
C LEU A 33 -0.53 9.70 -1.86
N PHE A 34 0.80 9.73 -1.96
CA PHE A 34 1.46 9.90 -3.25
C PHE A 34 1.26 8.69 -4.17
N GLY A 35 1.32 7.48 -3.63
CA GLY A 35 1.11 6.25 -4.39
C GLY A 35 -0.27 6.21 -5.04
N ILE A 36 -1.33 6.43 -4.27
CA ILE A 36 -2.71 6.49 -4.76
C ILE A 36 -2.91 7.64 -5.74
N LEU A 37 -2.37 8.84 -5.49
CA LEU A 37 -2.48 9.95 -6.42
C LEU A 37 -1.80 9.65 -7.76
N LEU A 38 -0.59 9.08 -7.74
CA LEU A 38 0.13 8.70 -8.95
C LEU A 38 -0.56 7.57 -9.70
N GLY A 39 -1.02 6.53 -8.97
CA GLY A 39 -1.72 5.39 -9.56
C GLY A 39 -3.07 5.78 -10.16
N ALA A 40 -3.86 6.58 -9.45
CA ALA A 40 -5.13 7.10 -9.95
C ALA A 40 -4.94 8.04 -11.15
N SER A 41 -3.91 8.90 -11.13
CA SER A 41 -3.58 9.76 -12.28
C SER A 41 -3.20 8.94 -13.50
N TRP A 42 -2.39 7.89 -13.31
CA TRP A 42 -2.05 6.94 -14.38
C TRP A 42 -3.30 6.26 -14.93
N TRP A 43 -4.20 5.85 -14.05
CA TRP A 43 -5.46 5.21 -14.45
C TRP A 43 -6.34 6.13 -15.30
N VAL A 44 -6.58 7.36 -14.83
CA VAL A 44 -7.39 8.36 -15.56
C VAL A 44 -6.76 8.65 -16.92
N TRP A 45 -5.43 8.75 -16.99
CA TRP A 45 -4.72 8.92 -18.25
C TRP A 45 -4.89 7.71 -19.18
N ALA A 46 -4.80 6.48 -18.66
CA ALA A 46 -5.02 5.26 -19.41
C ALA A 46 -6.45 5.16 -19.98
N ASP A 47 -7.46 5.50 -19.17
CA ASP A 47 -8.86 5.56 -19.63
C ASP A 47 -9.05 6.61 -20.73
N GLY A 48 -8.34 7.73 -20.67
CA GLY A 48 -8.38 8.75 -21.73
C GLY A 48 -7.79 8.29 -23.07
N LEU A 49 -6.89 7.30 -23.08
CA LEU A 49 -6.28 6.78 -24.32
C LEU A 49 -7.20 5.80 -25.05
N MET A 50 -7.95 4.99 -24.30
CA MET A 50 -8.87 3.99 -24.87
C MET A 50 -10.03 3.74 -23.89
N PRO A 51 -11.08 4.58 -23.94
CA PRO A 51 -12.19 4.51 -22.99
C PRO A 51 -12.96 3.17 -23.04
N GLU A 52 -13.06 2.59 -24.23
CA GLU A 52 -13.79 1.34 -24.47
C GLU A 52 -12.89 0.34 -25.21
N PRO A 53 -12.05 -0.43 -24.49
CA PRO A 53 -11.21 -1.46 -25.10
C PRO A 53 -12.09 -2.60 -25.63
N ASN A 54 -12.32 -2.62 -26.94
CA ASN A 54 -13.16 -3.61 -27.60
C ASN A 54 -12.38 -4.83 -28.07
N GLY A 55 -12.71 -6.00 -27.52
CA GLY A 55 -12.09 -7.29 -27.87
C GLY A 55 -10.94 -7.69 -26.93
N LEU A 56 -10.71 -9.00 -26.80
CA LEU A 56 -9.85 -9.58 -25.78
C LEU A 56 -8.42 -9.02 -25.79
N PHE A 57 -7.83 -8.82 -26.97
CA PHE A 57 -6.49 -8.26 -27.11
C PHE A 57 -6.37 -6.86 -26.48
N TRP A 58 -7.32 -5.98 -26.76
CA TRP A 58 -7.32 -4.61 -26.23
C TRP A 58 -7.66 -4.59 -24.75
N GLN A 59 -8.56 -5.46 -24.28
CA GLN A 59 -8.88 -5.61 -22.86
C GLN A 59 -7.67 -6.08 -22.05
N ILE A 60 -6.94 -7.11 -22.53
CA ILE A 60 -5.71 -7.57 -21.87
C ILE A 60 -4.62 -6.50 -21.92
N SER A 61 -4.46 -5.82 -23.07
CA SER A 61 -3.48 -4.74 -23.20
C SER A 61 -3.76 -3.60 -22.21
N MET A 62 -5.02 -3.19 -22.08
CA MET A 62 -5.44 -2.17 -21.12
C MET A 62 -5.27 -2.65 -19.68
N LEU A 63 -5.57 -3.91 -19.38
CA LEU A 63 -5.37 -4.51 -18.05
C LEU A 63 -3.90 -4.42 -17.64
N LEU A 64 -2.99 -4.86 -18.52
CA LEU A 64 -1.55 -4.81 -18.27
C LEU A 64 -1.05 -3.36 -18.15
N PHE A 65 -1.57 -2.46 -18.99
CA PHE A 65 -1.19 -1.05 -18.95
C PHE A 65 -1.66 -0.34 -17.68
N LYS A 66 -2.88 -0.60 -17.22
CA LYS A 66 -3.37 -0.10 -15.93
C LYS A 66 -2.66 -0.75 -14.76
N ALA A 67 -2.27 -2.02 -14.85
CA ALA A 67 -1.47 -2.67 -13.81
C ALA A 67 -0.15 -1.93 -13.52
N LEU A 68 0.45 -1.29 -14.53
CA LEU A 68 1.68 -0.49 -14.36
C LEU A 68 1.50 0.72 -13.43
N SER A 69 0.27 1.16 -13.16
CA SER A 69 -0.01 2.19 -12.13
C SER A 69 0.46 1.78 -10.74
N GLY A 70 0.61 0.48 -10.46
CA GLY A 70 1.18 -0.03 -9.22
C GLY A 70 2.68 0.17 -9.07
N VAL A 71 3.42 0.45 -10.15
CA VAL A 71 4.87 0.70 -10.08
C VAL A 71 5.20 1.96 -9.28
N PRO A 72 4.65 3.16 -9.60
CA PRO A 72 4.95 4.36 -8.81
C PRO A 72 4.51 4.21 -7.35
N GLU A 73 3.35 3.61 -7.07
CA GLU A 73 2.92 3.32 -5.70
C GLU A 73 3.91 2.41 -4.97
N GLY A 74 4.27 1.28 -5.59
CA GLY A 74 5.18 0.32 -4.99
C GLY A 74 6.59 0.87 -4.77
N ILE A 75 7.05 1.78 -5.63
CA ILE A 75 8.33 2.49 -5.44
C ILE A 75 8.25 3.39 -4.20
N VAL A 76 7.25 4.26 -4.12
CA VAL A 76 7.15 5.24 -3.03
C VAL A 76 6.96 4.53 -1.69
N LEU A 77 5.99 3.61 -1.61
CA LEU A 77 5.71 2.85 -0.40
C LEU A 77 6.86 1.93 -0.03
N GLY A 78 7.39 1.19 -1.01
CA GLY A 78 8.47 0.22 -0.82
C GLY A 78 9.75 0.89 -0.33
N LEU A 79 10.14 2.02 -0.91
CA LEU A 79 11.30 2.79 -0.47
C LEU A 79 11.09 3.31 0.94
N VAL A 80 9.94 3.91 1.26
CA VAL A 80 9.68 4.46 2.60
C VAL A 80 9.73 3.35 3.66
N GLN A 81 9.01 2.25 3.45
CA GLN A 81 9.01 1.12 4.38
C GLN A 81 10.41 0.51 4.54
N ALA A 82 11.10 0.24 3.43
CA ALA A 82 12.44 -0.34 3.47
C ALA A 82 13.45 0.55 4.19
N ASN A 83 13.40 1.87 3.97
CA ASN A 83 14.27 2.83 4.66
C ASN A 83 13.97 2.94 6.16
N LEU A 84 12.70 2.78 6.56
CA LEU A 84 12.34 2.76 7.97
C LEU A 84 12.77 1.46 8.65
N MET A 85 12.63 0.33 7.95
CA MET A 85 13.03 -0.99 8.45
C MET A 85 14.55 -1.14 8.52
N SER A 86 15.28 -0.64 7.53
CA SER A 86 16.75 -0.77 7.48
C SER A 86 17.47 -0.13 8.65
N ARG A 87 16.83 0.84 9.33
CA ARG A 87 17.33 1.45 10.58
C ARG A 87 17.41 0.46 11.74
N ARG A 88 16.64 -0.63 11.72
CA ARG A 88 16.68 -1.71 12.73
C ARG A 88 17.10 -3.06 12.17
N LEU A 89 17.00 -3.24 10.86
CA LEU A 89 17.45 -4.43 10.13
C LEU A 89 18.46 -4.00 9.05
N PRO A 90 19.72 -3.70 9.41
CA PRO A 90 20.69 -3.08 8.50
C PRO A 90 21.00 -3.94 7.27
N ASP A 91 20.86 -5.25 7.38
CA ASP A 91 21.08 -6.21 6.28
C ASP A 91 19.87 -6.33 5.33
N LEU A 92 18.80 -5.56 5.56
CA LEU A 92 17.62 -5.53 4.68
C LEU A 92 17.97 -4.91 3.33
N SER A 93 17.80 -5.68 2.26
CA SER A 93 17.93 -5.15 0.90
C SER A 93 16.73 -4.26 0.52
N ILE A 94 16.96 -2.95 0.45
CA ILE A 94 15.96 -1.96 0.02
C ILE A 94 15.43 -2.27 -1.39
N VAL A 95 16.31 -2.70 -2.30
CA VAL A 95 15.93 -3.03 -3.69
C VAL A 95 14.99 -4.22 -3.71
N ARG A 96 15.32 -5.33 -3.02
CA ARG A 96 14.46 -6.52 -2.99
C ARG A 96 13.10 -6.22 -2.37
N TRP A 97 13.09 -5.44 -1.29
CA TRP A 97 11.86 -5.01 -0.64
C TRP A 97 10.97 -4.16 -1.56
N THR A 98 11.57 -3.16 -2.20
CA THR A 98 10.85 -2.24 -3.09
C THR A 98 10.32 -2.98 -4.32
N MET A 99 11.13 -3.85 -4.94
CA MET A 99 10.68 -4.67 -6.07
C MET A 99 9.54 -5.61 -5.70
N ALA A 100 9.60 -6.25 -4.52
CA ALA A 100 8.49 -7.06 -4.00
C ALA A 100 7.20 -6.23 -3.86
N THR A 101 7.33 -5.00 -3.34
CA THR A 101 6.21 -4.07 -3.18
C THR A 101 5.63 -3.66 -4.55
N CYS A 102 6.46 -3.32 -5.54
CA CYS A 102 6.01 -3.01 -6.91
C CYS A 102 5.27 -4.16 -7.56
N VAL A 103 5.79 -5.39 -7.45
CA VAL A 103 5.16 -6.57 -8.06
C VAL A 103 3.76 -6.78 -7.48
N VAL A 104 3.60 -6.71 -6.16
CA VAL A 104 2.29 -6.90 -5.53
C VAL A 104 1.36 -5.73 -5.84
N ALA A 105 1.85 -4.49 -5.82
CA ALA A 105 1.07 -3.32 -6.21
C ALA A 105 0.53 -3.48 -7.63
N MET A 106 1.37 -3.87 -8.60
CA MET A 106 0.93 -4.15 -9.97
C MET A 106 -0.18 -5.21 -10.02
N VAL A 107 -0.06 -6.29 -9.24
CA VAL A 107 -1.11 -7.33 -9.14
C VAL A 107 -2.40 -6.76 -8.55
N GLY A 108 -2.31 -5.95 -7.50
CA GLY A 108 -3.46 -5.29 -6.88
C GLY A 108 -4.19 -4.37 -7.86
N TRP A 109 -3.45 -3.52 -8.58
CA TRP A 109 -4.00 -2.65 -9.62
C TRP A 109 -4.57 -3.43 -10.80
N ALA A 110 -3.93 -4.53 -11.23
CA ALA A 110 -4.48 -5.40 -12.26
C ALA A 110 -5.82 -6.00 -11.81
N ALA A 111 -5.89 -6.53 -10.58
CA ALA A 111 -7.11 -7.10 -10.05
C ALA A 111 -8.24 -6.06 -9.94
N GLY A 112 -7.95 -4.85 -9.42
CA GLY A 112 -8.92 -3.74 -9.42
C GLY A 112 -9.36 -3.34 -10.83
N SER A 113 -8.43 -3.27 -11.77
CA SER A 113 -8.69 -2.96 -13.19
C SER A 113 -9.57 -3.99 -13.87
N SER A 114 -9.41 -5.27 -13.52
CA SER A 114 -10.14 -6.36 -14.16
C SER A 114 -11.66 -6.18 -14.05
N PHE A 115 -12.16 -5.72 -12.91
CA PHE A 115 -13.59 -5.43 -12.74
C PHE A 115 -14.04 -4.33 -13.69
N SER A 116 -13.30 -3.22 -13.81
CA SER A 116 -13.67 -2.12 -14.72
C SER A 116 -13.63 -2.49 -16.20
N ILE A 117 -12.71 -3.39 -16.60
CA ILE A 117 -12.49 -3.75 -18.00
C ILE A 117 -13.45 -4.85 -18.46
N PHE A 118 -13.71 -5.85 -17.61
CA PHE A 118 -14.46 -7.05 -18.00
C PHE A 118 -15.91 -7.06 -17.51
N ALA A 119 -16.27 -6.31 -16.46
CA ALA A 119 -17.64 -6.30 -15.95
C ALA A 119 -18.61 -5.39 -16.73
N THR A 120 -18.09 -4.47 -17.57
CA THR A 120 -18.88 -3.51 -18.36
C THR A 120 -19.65 -4.14 -19.53
N GLY A 121 -19.42 -5.41 -19.86
CA GLY A 121 -20.03 -6.10 -20.99
C GLY A 121 -21.45 -6.67 -20.78
N GLN A 122 -22.05 -6.51 -19.60
CA GLN A 122 -23.39 -7.04 -19.29
C GLN A 122 -24.39 -5.93 -18.99
N GLY A 123 -24.58 -5.00 -19.92
CA GLY A 123 -25.68 -4.00 -19.90
C GLY A 123 -27.07 -4.60 -20.14
N GLY A 124 -27.32 -5.83 -19.67
CA GLY A 124 -28.62 -6.47 -19.68
C GLY A 124 -29.35 -6.28 -18.34
N VAL A 125 -30.67 -6.43 -18.36
CA VAL A 125 -31.51 -6.44 -17.16
C VAL A 125 -30.95 -7.49 -16.18
N GLY A 126 -30.33 -7.03 -15.08
CA GLY A 126 -29.61 -7.89 -14.12
C GLY A 126 -28.14 -7.54 -13.86
N ALA A 127 -27.63 -6.39 -14.35
CA ALA A 127 -26.31 -5.89 -13.98
C ALA A 127 -26.17 -5.78 -12.44
N PHE A 128 -25.11 -6.38 -11.91
CA PHE A 128 -24.83 -6.36 -10.47
C PHE A 128 -24.33 -4.97 -10.06
N GLU A 129 -25.19 -4.21 -9.37
CA GLU A 129 -24.85 -2.92 -8.79
C GLU A 129 -24.78 -3.07 -7.26
N PRO A 130 -23.57 -3.26 -6.68
CA PRO A 130 -23.42 -3.48 -5.25
C PRO A 130 -23.83 -2.23 -4.46
N SER A 131 -24.57 -2.43 -3.38
CA SER A 131 -24.81 -1.40 -2.37
C SER A 131 -23.49 -0.93 -1.73
N VAL A 132 -23.51 0.25 -1.10
CA VAL A 132 -22.34 0.79 -0.39
C VAL A 132 -21.78 -0.20 0.64
N GLY A 133 -22.66 -0.91 1.35
CA GLY A 133 -22.25 -1.92 2.32
C GLY A 133 -21.53 -3.11 1.67
N GLU A 134 -22.03 -3.57 0.52
CA GLU A 134 -21.39 -4.64 -0.26
C GLU A 134 -20.04 -4.18 -0.84
N THR A 135 -19.94 -2.95 -1.35
CA THR A 135 -18.67 -2.37 -1.81
C THR A 135 -17.64 -2.31 -0.69
N ILE A 136 -18.03 -1.86 0.52
CA ILE A 136 -17.14 -1.83 1.69
C ILE A 136 -16.66 -3.25 2.03
N LEU A 137 -17.57 -4.22 2.08
CA LEU A 137 -17.24 -5.61 2.44
C LEU A 137 -16.32 -6.25 1.39
N MET A 138 -16.60 -6.05 0.11
CA MET A 138 -15.76 -6.51 -0.99
C MET A 138 -14.38 -5.86 -0.94
N ALA A 139 -14.31 -4.54 -0.73
CA ALA A 139 -13.05 -3.81 -0.59
C ALA A 139 -12.25 -4.31 0.61
N ALA A 140 -12.90 -4.62 1.73
CA ALA A 140 -12.24 -5.15 2.92
C ALA A 140 -11.70 -6.57 2.70
N GLY A 141 -12.45 -7.44 2.03
CA GLY A 141 -12.02 -8.80 1.67
C GLY A 141 -10.88 -8.80 0.63
N PHE A 142 -10.98 -7.94 -0.37
CA PHE A 142 -9.90 -7.74 -1.34
C PHE A 142 -8.65 -7.18 -0.67
N GLY A 143 -8.81 -6.20 0.22
CA GLY A 143 -7.72 -5.62 0.99
C GLY A 143 -7.05 -6.62 1.92
N LEU A 144 -7.82 -7.50 2.57
CA LEU A 144 -7.27 -8.60 3.36
C LEU A 144 -6.37 -9.50 2.50
N THR A 145 -6.84 -9.86 1.31
CA THR A 145 -6.15 -10.77 0.39
C THR A 145 -4.88 -10.14 -0.19
N VAL A 146 -5.00 -8.94 -0.74
CA VAL A 146 -3.87 -8.19 -1.31
C VAL A 146 -2.87 -7.81 -0.22
N GLY A 147 -3.34 -7.43 0.96
CA GLY A 147 -2.48 -7.16 2.11
C GLY A 147 -1.70 -8.39 2.56
N ALA A 148 -2.34 -9.55 2.65
CA ALA A 148 -1.62 -10.81 2.92
C ALA A 148 -0.58 -11.11 1.84
N LEU A 149 -0.90 -10.85 0.57
CA LEU A 149 0.03 -10.99 -0.54
C LEU A 149 1.22 -10.02 -0.43
N PHE A 150 0.97 -8.75 -0.11
CA PHE A 150 2.01 -7.74 0.14
C PHE A 150 2.97 -8.24 1.20
N GLY A 151 2.43 -8.56 2.38
CA GLY A 151 3.24 -9.04 3.49
C GLY A 151 4.00 -10.32 3.14
N GLY A 152 3.33 -11.28 2.49
CA GLY A 152 3.94 -12.54 2.08
C GLY A 152 5.14 -12.35 1.16
N VAL A 153 4.96 -11.64 0.05
CA VAL A 153 6.03 -11.42 -0.95
C VAL A 153 7.15 -10.54 -0.39
N GLN A 154 6.83 -9.48 0.36
CA GLN A 154 7.83 -8.63 1.01
C GLN A 154 8.69 -9.43 2.01
N THR A 155 8.13 -10.43 2.70
CA THR A 155 8.91 -11.26 3.63
C THR A 155 10.00 -12.10 2.96
N LEU A 156 9.99 -12.25 1.63
CA LEU A 156 11.11 -12.86 0.91
C LEU A 156 12.41 -12.02 1.05
N ALA A 157 12.28 -10.70 1.17
CA ALA A 157 13.41 -9.81 1.43
C ALA A 157 13.91 -9.89 2.89
N LEU A 158 13.14 -10.50 3.80
CA LEU A 158 13.54 -10.81 5.17
C LEU A 158 14.27 -12.17 5.30
N GLY A 159 14.52 -12.84 4.16
CA GLY A 159 15.27 -14.09 4.09
C GLY A 159 16.62 -13.99 4.79
N GLY A 160 16.88 -14.86 5.76
CA GLY A 160 18.18 -14.94 6.46
C GLY A 160 18.35 -13.97 7.64
N LEU A 161 17.40 -13.07 7.91
CA LEU A 161 17.54 -12.06 8.98
C LEU A 161 17.12 -12.55 10.38
N GLY A 162 16.73 -13.81 10.54
CA GLY A 162 16.35 -14.39 11.85
C GLY A 162 15.04 -13.85 12.46
N VAL A 163 14.31 -12.95 11.79
CA VAL A 163 13.07 -12.35 12.30
C VAL A 163 11.83 -13.21 12.02
N LYS A 164 10.85 -13.16 12.93
CA LYS A 164 9.53 -13.75 12.71
C LYS A 164 8.83 -13.03 11.55
N ARG A 165 8.37 -13.76 10.53
CA ARG A 165 7.79 -13.17 9.31
C ARG A 165 6.27 -12.97 9.37
N TRP A 166 5.56 -13.87 10.08
CA TRP A 166 4.10 -13.87 10.13
C TRP A 166 3.47 -12.56 10.64
N PRO A 167 4.05 -11.80 11.60
CA PRO A 167 3.43 -10.55 12.04
C PRO A 167 3.34 -9.53 10.91
N TRP A 168 4.33 -9.50 10.01
CA TRP A 168 4.31 -8.63 8.83
C TRP A 168 3.15 -8.94 7.89
N ILE A 169 2.89 -10.24 7.67
CA ILE A 169 1.80 -10.72 6.82
C ILE A 169 0.46 -10.31 7.42
N ALA A 170 0.26 -10.59 8.71
CA ALA A 170 -0.97 -10.21 9.42
C ALA A 170 -1.16 -8.68 9.46
N GLY A 171 -0.09 -7.93 9.70
CA GLY A 171 -0.12 -6.46 9.72
C GLY A 171 -0.55 -5.87 8.38
N ASN A 172 0.01 -6.35 7.27
CA ASN A 172 -0.42 -5.88 5.95
C ASN A 172 -1.86 -6.30 5.64
N ALA A 173 -2.24 -7.55 5.94
CA ALA A 173 -3.61 -8.02 5.72
C ALA A 173 -4.64 -7.15 6.46
N VAL A 174 -4.43 -6.88 7.76
CA VAL A 174 -5.30 -6.02 8.56
C VAL A 174 -5.27 -4.57 8.04
N GLY A 175 -4.08 -4.04 7.76
CA GLY A 175 -3.90 -2.67 7.29
C GLY A 175 -4.67 -2.41 6.01
N TRP A 176 -4.52 -3.27 5.00
CA TRP A 176 -5.18 -3.13 3.71
C TRP A 176 -6.66 -3.51 3.75
N SER A 177 -7.06 -4.47 4.59
CA SER A 177 -8.48 -4.79 4.82
C SER A 177 -9.27 -3.58 5.33
N LEU A 178 -8.63 -2.70 6.09
CA LEU A 178 -9.24 -1.47 6.57
C LEU A 178 -8.97 -0.27 5.63
N GLY A 179 -7.81 -0.24 4.98
CA GLY A 179 -7.39 0.85 4.11
C GLY A 179 -8.17 0.93 2.79
N LEU A 180 -8.41 -0.20 2.12
CA LEU A 180 -9.15 -0.19 0.85
C LEU A 180 -10.58 0.34 0.98
N PRO A 181 -11.39 -0.06 1.98
CA PRO A 181 -12.69 0.57 2.22
C PRO A 181 -12.61 2.10 2.33
N ALA A 182 -11.58 2.65 2.98
CA ALA A 182 -11.41 4.10 3.09
C ALA A 182 -11.15 4.76 1.72
N ILE A 183 -10.33 4.13 0.86
CA ILE A 183 -10.08 4.61 -0.50
C ILE A 183 -11.36 4.57 -1.35
N TYR A 184 -12.09 3.45 -1.31
CA TYR A 184 -13.34 3.29 -2.07
C TYR A 184 -14.43 4.27 -1.61
N LEU A 185 -14.58 4.48 -0.30
CA LEU A 185 -15.53 5.46 0.25
C LEU A 185 -15.16 6.89 -0.13
N ALA A 186 -13.88 7.22 -0.16
CA ALA A 186 -13.45 8.53 -0.63
C ALA A 186 -13.74 8.69 -2.13
N ALA A 187 -13.41 7.68 -2.94
CA ALA A 187 -13.65 7.70 -4.39
C ALA A 187 -15.14 7.76 -4.75
N SER A 188 -16.04 7.17 -3.96
CA SER A 188 -17.49 7.23 -4.18
C SER A 188 -18.10 8.59 -3.82
N GLY A 189 -17.37 9.47 -3.14
CA GLY A 189 -17.80 10.79 -2.72
C GLY A 189 -17.74 11.87 -3.80
N TRP A 190 -17.73 11.54 -5.09
CA TRP A 190 -17.52 12.50 -6.20
C TRP A 190 -18.44 13.74 -6.18
N ALA A 191 -19.65 13.63 -5.61
CA ALA A 191 -20.56 14.75 -5.41
C ALA A 191 -20.14 15.72 -4.28
N LEU A 192 -19.21 15.31 -3.42
CA LEU A 192 -18.76 16.04 -2.22
C LEU A 192 -17.51 16.88 -2.49
N GLY A 193 -16.81 16.68 -3.61
CA GLY A 193 -15.60 17.42 -3.92
C GLY A 193 -14.84 16.89 -5.13
N PRO A 194 -13.75 17.56 -5.53
CA PRO A 194 -12.96 17.13 -6.67
C PRO A 194 -12.22 15.81 -6.37
N VAL A 195 -12.14 14.93 -7.38
CA VAL A 195 -11.57 13.57 -7.28
C VAL A 195 -10.17 13.56 -6.66
N TRP A 196 -9.32 14.54 -6.98
CA TRP A 196 -7.97 14.61 -6.42
C TRP A 196 -7.96 14.85 -4.90
N ALA A 197 -8.92 15.63 -4.37
CA ALA A 197 -9.01 15.91 -2.94
C ALA A 197 -9.54 14.68 -2.19
N LEU A 198 -10.54 14.01 -2.76
CA LEU A 198 -11.07 12.77 -2.22
C LEU A 198 -10.03 11.65 -2.26
N ALA A 199 -9.32 11.48 -3.37
CA ALA A 199 -8.21 10.54 -3.48
C ALA A 199 -7.12 10.83 -2.43
N ALA A 200 -6.82 12.11 -2.18
CA ALA A 200 -5.87 12.50 -1.15
C ALA A 200 -6.34 12.11 0.26
N ILE A 201 -7.61 12.38 0.60
CA ILE A 201 -8.19 11.98 1.89
C ILE A 201 -8.15 10.46 2.04
N GLY A 202 -8.61 9.72 1.02
CA GLY A 202 -8.60 8.26 1.00
C GLY A 202 -7.19 7.69 1.20
N GLY A 203 -6.21 8.21 0.46
CA GLY A 203 -4.80 7.80 0.56
C GLY A 203 -4.19 8.07 1.94
N VAL A 204 -4.43 9.26 2.53
CA VAL A 204 -3.93 9.58 3.88
C VAL A 204 -4.56 8.68 4.94
N VAL A 205 -5.88 8.47 4.89
CA VAL A 205 -6.57 7.61 5.87
C VAL A 205 -6.11 6.17 5.74
N ALA A 206 -6.09 5.63 4.51
CA ALA A 206 -5.63 4.27 4.25
C ALA A 206 -4.18 4.07 4.71
N GLY A 207 -3.29 4.98 4.34
CA GLY A 207 -1.89 4.87 4.74
C GLY A 207 -1.64 5.12 6.22
N GLY A 208 -2.49 5.89 6.91
CA GLY A 208 -2.48 5.96 8.36
C GLY A 208 -2.80 4.61 9.00
N VAL A 209 -3.83 3.92 8.52
CA VAL A 209 -4.24 2.60 9.03
C VAL A 209 -3.21 1.53 8.69
N VAL A 210 -2.74 1.46 7.45
CA VAL A 210 -1.64 0.58 7.02
C VAL A 210 -0.38 0.89 7.81
N GLY A 211 -0.06 2.16 8.03
CA GLY A 211 1.08 2.62 8.82
C GLY A 211 1.02 2.14 10.27
N VAL A 212 -0.13 2.26 10.93
CA VAL A 212 -0.33 1.75 12.30
C VAL A 212 -0.16 0.23 12.33
N SER A 213 -0.83 -0.48 11.43
CA SER A 213 -0.81 -1.95 11.42
C SER A 213 0.59 -2.50 11.14
N THR A 214 1.31 -1.92 10.17
CA THR A 214 2.68 -2.32 9.83
C THR A 214 3.70 -1.90 10.87
N ALA A 215 3.51 -0.75 11.54
CA ALA A 215 4.34 -0.35 12.68
C ALA A 215 4.23 -1.36 13.84
N VAL A 216 2.99 -1.75 14.19
CA VAL A 216 2.73 -2.76 15.23
C VAL A 216 3.34 -4.10 14.83
N ALA A 217 3.11 -4.54 13.58
CA ALA A 217 3.71 -5.77 13.06
C ALA A 217 5.25 -5.75 13.18
N PHE A 218 5.89 -4.68 12.73
CA PHE A 218 7.34 -4.55 12.79
C PHE A 218 7.86 -4.53 14.23
N ALA A 219 7.14 -3.92 15.16
CA ALA A 219 7.46 -3.97 16.59
C ALA A 219 7.45 -5.41 17.13
N PHE A 220 6.46 -6.22 16.73
CA PHE A 220 6.41 -7.64 17.12
C PHE A 220 7.52 -8.48 16.49
N MET A 221 7.93 -8.17 15.25
CA MET A 221 9.02 -8.89 14.57
C MET A 221 10.38 -8.66 15.22
N THR A 222 10.58 -7.48 15.82
CA THR A 222 11.86 -6.99 16.35
C THR A 222 11.96 -7.01 17.87
N ARG A 223 10.90 -7.43 18.58
CA ARG A 223 10.98 -7.74 20.01
C ARG A 223 11.92 -8.93 20.21
N GLU A 224 12.94 -8.74 21.04
CA GLU A 224 13.84 -9.81 21.49
C GLU A 224 12.99 -10.99 21.98
N GLY A 225 13.26 -12.16 21.40
CA GLY A 225 12.62 -13.43 21.74
C GLY A 225 13.47 -14.23 22.70
#